data_AF-A0A1W6LN74-F1
#
_entry.id   AF-A0A1W6LN74-F1
#
_cell.length_a   1.000
_cell.length_b   1.000
_cell.length_c   1.000
_cell.angle_alpha   90.00
_cell.angle_beta   90.00
_cell.angle_gamma   90.00
#
_symmetry.space_group_name_H-M   'P 1'
#
loop_
_entity.id
_entity.type
_entity.pdbx_description
1 polymer ?
#
loop_
_entity_poly.entity_id
_entity_poly.type
_entity_poly.pdbx_seq_one_letter_code
_entity_poly.pdbx_strand_id
1 'polypeptide(L)'
;MMCYLRNLMCLSVLIALLLAAPAFSAYTFEGSNAMKDWDGDNETSPYAIDDWSDVDSDDGLQIGYNSWGKLTGDGGSETVYNTNVGNNGEGEMVLAGSSTDFTNTNIFSVGKFDSGELSVSNGASLSVTEGLKVGYQSQGIMTVHGGDVSAGRIRMNDSFNAEGSSLTITGSGTVSASAIYHDNNSSSMTIEDGIVDAGNIYAYEGTFTINVGLSGSLALKWGGDDMSSFLGNIDAFNDSTINLNLWDGSDYVDYSALTEDVDYQVDGGELTIVPEPATMALLGLGGLFIRRRRT
;
A
#
# COMPACT_ATOMS: atom_id res chain seq x y z
N MET A 1 -26.04 -15.61 47.07
CA MET A 1 -26.24 -14.28 46.43
C MET A 1 -24.95 -13.44 46.37
N MET A 2 -24.05 -13.49 47.38
CA MET A 2 -22.80 -12.72 47.37
C MET A 2 -21.76 -13.12 46.29
N CYS A 3 -21.73 -14.38 45.83
CA CYS A 3 -20.77 -14.81 44.80
C CYS A 3 -21.07 -14.23 43.40
N TYR A 4 -22.34 -13.92 43.09
CA TYR A 4 -22.74 -13.38 41.78
C TYR A 4 -22.34 -11.92 41.60
N LEU A 5 -22.42 -11.11 42.67
CA LEU A 5 -21.99 -9.70 42.66
C LEU A 5 -20.47 -9.55 42.49
N ARG A 6 -19.68 -10.49 43.04
CA ARG A 6 -18.23 -10.50 42.90
C ARG A 6 -17.78 -10.78 41.47
N ASN A 7 -18.43 -11.72 40.79
CA ASN A 7 -18.13 -12.03 39.38
C ASN A 7 -18.53 -10.90 38.44
N LEU A 8 -19.64 -10.20 38.72
CA LEU A 8 -20.07 -9.05 37.92
C LEU A 8 -19.08 -7.87 38.04
N MET A 9 -18.56 -7.61 39.25
CA MET A 9 -17.56 -6.55 39.49
C MET A 9 -16.21 -6.86 38.83
N CYS A 10 -15.75 -8.12 38.88
CA CYS A 10 -14.54 -8.53 38.18
C CYS A 10 -14.68 -8.38 36.65
N LEU A 11 -15.84 -8.72 36.08
CA LEU A 11 -16.09 -8.56 34.65
C LEU A 11 -16.15 -7.07 34.24
N SER A 12 -16.78 -6.21 35.04
CA SER A 12 -16.81 -4.76 34.77
C SER A 12 -15.45 -4.09 34.90
N VAL A 13 -14.60 -4.55 35.83
CA VAL A 13 -13.22 -4.06 35.97
C VAL A 13 -12.33 -4.56 34.83
N LEU A 14 -12.53 -5.80 34.36
CA LEU A 14 -11.83 -6.32 33.19
C LEU A 14 -12.21 -5.56 31.92
N ILE A 15 -13.50 -5.29 31.72
CA ILE A 15 -14.01 -4.47 30.60
C ILE A 15 -13.50 -3.03 30.73
N ALA A 16 -13.48 -2.45 31.93
CA ALA A 16 -12.94 -1.11 32.14
C ALA A 16 -11.41 -1.04 31.91
N LEU A 17 -10.66 -2.10 32.23
CA LEU A 17 -9.22 -2.20 31.93
C LEU A 17 -8.94 -2.45 30.43
N LEU A 18 -9.84 -3.18 29.75
CA LEU A 18 -9.82 -3.35 28.28
C LEU A 18 -10.18 -2.05 27.54
N LEU A 19 -11.06 -1.22 28.12
CA LEU A 19 -11.44 0.09 27.58
C LEU A 19 -10.51 1.23 28.03
N ALA A 20 -9.76 1.04 29.10
CA ALA A 20 -8.71 1.94 29.58
C ALA A 20 -7.35 1.52 29.03
N ALA A 21 -7.31 1.10 27.76
CA ALA A 21 -6.06 1.11 27.01
C ALA A 21 -5.50 2.54 27.16
N PRO A 22 -4.25 2.70 27.66
CA PRO A 22 -3.58 3.98 27.59
C PRO A 22 -3.73 4.51 26.17
N ALA A 23 -3.97 5.81 26.01
CA ALA A 23 -3.60 6.50 24.79
C ALA A 23 -2.07 6.36 24.69
N PHE A 24 -1.61 5.21 24.20
CA PHE A 24 -0.23 5.03 23.80
C PHE A 24 0.03 6.11 22.75
N SER A 25 1.26 6.64 22.74
CA SER A 25 1.70 7.49 21.64
C SER A 25 1.43 6.71 20.37
N ALA A 26 0.42 7.15 19.63
CA ALA A 26 -0.08 6.54 18.41
C ALA A 26 1.06 6.37 17.39
N TYR A 27 2.01 7.31 17.46
CA TYR A 27 3.17 7.40 16.61
C TYR A 27 4.44 7.53 17.46
N THR A 28 5.49 6.83 17.05
CA THR A 28 6.81 6.85 17.71
C THR A 28 7.92 7.02 16.70
N PHE A 29 8.92 7.82 17.07
CA PHE A 29 10.11 8.06 16.26
C PHE A 29 11.31 7.28 16.78
N GLU A 30 12.14 6.81 15.85
CA GLU A 30 13.49 6.31 16.13
C GLU A 30 14.48 6.93 15.14
N GLY A 31 15.73 7.12 15.56
CA GLY A 31 16.78 7.67 14.70
C GLY A 31 16.59 9.16 14.40
N SER A 32 16.96 9.58 13.19
CA SER A 32 16.96 10.97 12.76
C SER A 32 15.71 11.31 11.97
N ASN A 33 14.81 12.05 12.60
CA ASN A 33 13.60 12.58 11.99
C ASN A 33 13.56 14.09 12.18
N ALA A 34 12.91 14.77 11.26
CA ALA A 34 12.80 16.22 11.30
C ALA A 34 11.45 16.69 10.78
N MET A 35 11.02 17.84 11.28
CA MET A 35 9.96 18.64 10.67
C MET A 35 10.58 19.77 9.87
N LYS A 36 9.90 20.17 8.81
CA LYS A 36 10.26 21.28 7.95
C LYS A 36 9.03 22.16 7.73
N ASP A 37 9.04 23.34 8.32
CA ASP A 37 8.00 24.34 8.11
C ASP A 37 7.91 24.73 6.62
N TRP A 38 6.67 24.74 6.11
CA TRP A 38 6.32 25.07 4.74
C TRP A 38 5.42 26.32 4.69
N ASP A 39 5.98 27.50 4.93
CA ASP A 39 5.25 28.78 4.78
C ASP A 39 5.26 29.29 3.32
N GLY A 40 4.64 28.51 2.42
CA GLY A 40 4.25 28.90 1.06
C GLY A 40 5.38 29.09 0.03
N ASP A 41 6.46 29.78 0.38
CA ASP A 41 7.61 30.12 -0.49
C ASP A 41 8.95 30.18 0.27
N ASN A 42 8.96 30.07 1.61
CA ASN A 42 10.17 30.22 2.44
C ASN A 42 10.46 28.91 3.18
N GLU A 43 11.42 28.12 2.67
CA GLU A 43 11.89 26.93 3.39
C GLU A 43 12.68 27.35 4.64
N THR A 44 12.17 27.00 5.81
CA THR A 44 12.98 27.05 7.03
C THR A 44 13.95 25.86 7.07
N SER A 45 14.98 25.98 7.91
CA SER A 45 15.88 24.86 8.17
C SER A 45 15.13 23.80 8.99
N PRO A 46 15.15 22.51 8.57
CA PRO A 46 14.47 21.46 9.32
C PRO A 46 14.96 21.40 10.77
N TYR A 47 14.05 21.14 11.71
CA TYR A 47 14.35 20.91 13.11
C TYR A 47 14.10 19.45 13.48
N ALA A 48 14.97 18.88 14.32
CA ALA A 48 14.84 17.49 14.75
C ALA A 48 13.58 17.29 15.60
N ILE A 49 12.96 16.12 15.48
CA ILE A 49 11.82 15.70 16.29
C ILE A 49 12.10 14.32 16.87
N ASP A 50 11.66 14.14 18.12
CA ASP A 50 11.76 12.88 18.84
C ASP A 50 10.39 12.41 19.38
N ASP A 51 9.37 13.28 19.36
CA ASP A 51 8.01 13.01 19.83
C ASP A 51 6.98 13.50 18.80
N TRP A 52 5.84 12.83 18.74
CA TRP A 52 4.71 13.25 17.91
C TRP A 52 4.16 14.62 18.32
N SER A 53 4.30 15.02 19.59
CA SER A 53 3.87 16.35 20.05
C SER A 53 4.60 17.51 19.37
N ASP A 54 5.74 17.24 18.71
CA ASP A 54 6.52 18.22 17.97
C ASP A 54 6.10 18.33 16.49
N VAL A 55 5.15 17.50 16.04
CA VAL A 55 4.66 17.47 14.66
C VAL A 55 3.54 18.49 14.49
N ASP A 56 3.70 19.40 13.53
CA ASP A 56 2.65 20.30 13.05
C ASP A 56 2.03 19.75 11.75
N SER A 57 0.70 19.84 11.64
CA SER A 57 -0.04 19.36 10.48
C SER A 57 0.21 20.17 9.21
N ASP A 58 0.64 21.43 9.36
CA ASP A 58 0.91 22.32 8.22
C ASP A 58 2.35 22.16 7.68
N ASP A 59 3.19 21.42 8.40
CA ASP A 59 4.61 21.25 8.11
C ASP A 59 4.91 19.95 7.32
N GLY A 60 6.12 19.89 6.77
CA GLY A 60 6.66 18.70 6.12
C GLY A 60 7.41 17.77 7.08
N LEU A 61 6.95 16.54 7.22
CA LEU A 61 7.63 15.48 7.94
C LEU A 61 8.76 14.85 7.10
N GLN A 62 9.90 14.61 7.73
CA GLN A 62 11.09 14.00 7.14
C GLN A 62 11.55 12.84 8.01
N ILE A 63 11.46 11.64 7.46
CA ILE A 63 11.89 10.39 8.09
C ILE A 63 13.20 9.97 7.44
N GLY A 64 14.24 9.80 8.26
CA GLY A 64 15.60 9.57 7.76
C GLY A 64 16.30 10.85 7.30
N TYR A 65 16.26 11.91 8.10
CA TYR A 65 16.88 13.19 7.73
C TYR A 65 18.40 13.17 7.95
N ASN A 66 19.19 13.15 6.87
CA ASN A 66 20.68 13.10 6.85
C ASN A 66 21.32 11.87 7.54
N SER A 67 20.54 10.99 8.13
CA SER A 67 20.94 9.70 8.70
C SER A 67 19.69 8.83 8.87
N TRP A 68 19.86 7.57 9.28
CA TRP A 68 18.74 6.64 9.42
C TRP A 68 17.65 7.16 10.38
N GLY A 69 16.38 7.01 10.00
CA GLY A 69 15.23 7.35 10.82
C GLY A 69 14.01 6.49 10.53
N LYS A 70 13.13 6.37 11.53
CA LYS A 70 11.92 5.56 11.47
C LYS A 70 10.74 6.24 12.15
N LEU A 71 9.57 6.11 11.55
CA LEU A 71 8.27 6.39 12.15
C LEU A 71 7.45 5.10 12.23
N THR A 72 6.91 4.79 13.41
CA THR A 72 5.93 3.72 13.58
C THR A 72 4.61 4.30 14.07
N GLY A 73 3.52 4.06 13.35
CA GLY A 73 2.14 4.30 13.76
C GLY A 73 1.43 2.98 14.08
N ASP A 74 0.91 2.84 15.30
CA ASP A 74 0.14 1.67 15.78
C ASP A 74 -1.07 2.09 16.63
N GLY A 75 -1.73 3.15 16.18
CA GLY A 75 -2.98 3.68 16.68
C GLY A 75 -3.14 5.14 16.26
N GLY A 76 -4.32 5.72 16.49
CA GLY A 76 -4.58 7.15 16.31
C GLY A 76 -4.75 7.60 14.86
N SER A 77 -5.27 8.81 14.70
CA SER A 77 -5.51 9.43 13.39
C SER A 77 -4.77 10.75 13.34
N GLU A 78 -3.88 10.91 12.36
CA GLU A 78 -2.99 12.07 12.27
C GLU A 78 -2.98 12.67 10.86
N THR A 79 -2.57 13.94 10.77
CA THR A 79 -2.51 14.67 9.49
C THR A 79 -1.22 15.47 9.39
N VAL A 80 -0.57 15.41 8.23
CA VAL A 80 0.65 16.15 7.90
C VAL A 80 0.53 16.72 6.48
N TYR A 81 1.17 17.85 6.22
CA TYR A 81 1.10 18.48 4.91
C TYR A 81 1.91 17.70 3.86
N ASN A 82 3.18 17.43 4.14
CA ASN A 82 4.09 16.70 3.23
C ASN A 82 4.87 15.65 4.02
N THR A 83 5.08 14.47 3.46
CA THR A 83 5.85 13.42 4.14
C THR A 83 6.92 12.88 3.19
N ASN A 84 8.12 12.73 3.72
CA ASN A 84 9.25 12.21 2.97
C ASN A 84 9.95 11.12 3.76
N VAL A 85 9.99 9.92 3.21
CA VAL A 85 10.70 8.78 3.75
C VAL A 85 11.97 8.58 2.94
N GLY A 86 13.13 8.58 3.59
CA GLY A 86 14.43 8.46 2.92
C GLY A 86 15.02 9.80 2.47
N ASN A 87 15.15 10.77 3.39
CA ASN A 87 15.52 12.16 3.05
C ASN A 87 16.99 12.50 3.38
N ASN A 88 17.90 12.18 2.45
CA ASN A 88 19.36 12.26 2.61
C ASN A 88 19.94 11.29 3.65
N GLY A 89 19.13 10.36 4.15
CA GLY A 89 19.48 9.17 4.89
C GLY A 89 18.36 8.16 4.74
N GLU A 90 18.63 6.90 5.05
CA GLU A 90 17.63 5.82 4.98
C GLU A 90 16.41 6.14 5.86
N GLY A 91 15.19 5.91 5.35
CA GLY A 91 13.95 6.16 6.09
C GLY A 91 13.00 4.96 6.08
N GLU A 92 12.36 4.69 7.20
CA GLU A 92 11.33 3.65 7.32
C GLU A 92 10.04 4.22 7.93
N MET A 93 8.90 3.97 7.31
CA MET A 93 7.59 4.29 7.87
C MET A 93 6.73 3.04 7.94
N VAL A 94 6.21 2.74 9.13
CA VAL A 94 5.32 1.60 9.36
C VAL A 94 4.00 2.10 9.93
N LEU A 95 2.90 1.83 9.22
CA LEU A 95 1.54 2.02 9.69
C LEU A 95 0.90 0.64 9.90
N ALA A 96 0.49 0.35 11.12
CA ALA A 96 -0.09 -0.94 11.48
C ALA A 96 -1.33 -0.76 12.36
N GLY A 97 -2.26 -1.72 12.28
CA GLY A 97 -3.43 -1.76 13.14
C GLY A 97 -4.61 -0.95 12.61
N SER A 98 -5.81 -1.50 12.75
CA SER A 98 -7.05 -0.95 12.20
C SER A 98 -7.51 0.38 12.79
N SER A 99 -6.80 0.89 13.80
CA SER A 99 -7.06 2.19 14.43
C SER A 99 -6.06 3.25 14.01
N THR A 100 -5.20 2.96 13.05
CA THR A 100 -4.14 3.85 12.57
C THR A 100 -4.56 4.48 11.25
N ASP A 101 -4.77 5.78 11.26
CA ASP A 101 -5.05 6.56 10.06
C ASP A 101 -3.99 7.65 9.89
N PHE A 102 -3.31 7.67 8.75
CA PHE A 102 -2.36 8.72 8.41
C PHE A 102 -2.84 9.49 7.18
N THR A 103 -3.04 10.79 7.33
CA THR A 103 -3.44 11.66 6.22
C THR A 103 -2.27 12.57 5.81
N ASN A 104 -1.89 12.50 4.55
CA ASN A 104 -0.94 13.41 3.93
C ASN A 104 -1.65 14.31 2.93
N THR A 105 -1.75 15.61 3.20
CA THR A 105 -2.62 16.50 2.39
C THR A 105 -1.97 16.98 1.09
N ASN A 106 -0.67 16.77 0.90
CA ASN A 106 0.06 17.13 -0.32
C ASN A 106 0.81 15.89 -0.86
N ILE A 107 2.09 16.04 -1.23
CA ILE A 107 2.94 14.98 -1.75
C ILE A 107 3.44 14.10 -0.60
N PHE A 108 3.36 12.79 -0.79
CA PHE A 108 4.02 11.78 0.03
C PHE A 108 5.11 11.12 -0.82
N SER A 109 6.37 11.18 -0.39
CA SER A 109 7.49 10.58 -1.13
C SER A 109 8.15 9.46 -0.35
N VAL A 110 8.34 8.32 -0.99
CA VAL A 110 9.17 7.20 -0.53
C VAL A 110 10.41 7.16 -1.42
N GLY A 111 11.60 7.31 -0.82
CA GLY A 111 12.87 7.39 -1.53
C GLY A 111 13.21 8.80 -2.04
N LYS A 112 13.19 9.83 -1.16
CA LYS A 112 13.34 11.24 -1.56
C LYS A 112 14.75 11.65 -1.99
N PHE A 113 15.78 11.09 -1.38
CA PHE A 113 17.19 11.28 -1.80
C PHE A 113 18.08 10.10 -1.41
N ASP A 114 17.60 9.27 -0.50
CA ASP A 114 18.17 7.98 -0.12
C ASP A 114 17.05 6.92 -0.10
N SER A 115 17.34 5.68 0.24
CA SER A 115 16.32 4.63 0.30
C SER A 115 15.18 4.97 1.27
N GLY A 116 13.96 4.70 0.84
CA GLY A 116 12.77 4.85 1.66
C GLY A 116 11.92 3.58 1.64
N GLU A 117 11.38 3.20 2.79
CA GLU A 117 10.50 2.05 2.94
C GLU A 117 9.20 2.47 3.62
N LEU A 118 8.07 2.07 3.03
CA LEU A 118 6.73 2.30 3.59
C LEU A 118 6.00 0.96 3.71
N SER A 119 5.46 0.67 4.90
CA SER A 119 4.56 -0.45 5.14
C SER A 119 3.22 0.03 5.68
N VAL A 120 2.12 -0.40 5.05
CA VAL A 120 0.74 -0.15 5.53
C VAL A 120 0.06 -1.49 5.72
N SER A 121 -0.32 -1.83 6.95
CA SER A 121 -0.71 -3.19 7.27
C SER A 121 -1.80 -3.33 8.33
N ASN A 122 -2.39 -4.52 8.41
CA ASN A 122 -3.29 -4.91 9.50
C ASN A 122 -4.46 -3.94 9.74
N GLY A 123 -5.06 -3.45 8.66
CA GLY A 123 -6.18 -2.53 8.66
C GLY A 123 -5.82 -1.05 8.79
N ALA A 124 -4.53 -0.69 8.88
CA ALA A 124 -4.11 0.71 8.88
C ALA A 124 -4.48 1.39 7.55
N SER A 125 -4.74 2.69 7.61
CA SER A 125 -5.09 3.52 6.46
C SER A 125 -4.06 4.61 6.19
N LEU A 126 -3.70 4.79 4.91
CA LEU A 126 -2.94 5.93 4.41
C LEU A 126 -3.76 6.66 3.34
N SER A 127 -4.04 7.95 3.58
CA SER A 127 -4.71 8.82 2.61
C SER A 127 -3.77 9.93 2.14
N VAL A 128 -3.46 9.98 0.85
CA VAL A 128 -2.58 10.98 0.22
C VAL A 128 -3.38 11.82 -0.78
N THR A 129 -3.67 13.06 -0.46
CA THR A 129 -4.61 13.88 -1.25
C THR A 129 -4.06 14.21 -2.64
N GLU A 130 -2.82 14.68 -2.76
CA GLU A 130 -2.28 15.10 -4.07
C GLU A 130 -1.59 13.96 -4.83
N GLY A 131 -0.55 13.36 -4.25
CA GLY A 131 0.21 12.35 -4.95
C GLY A 131 1.19 11.59 -4.07
N LEU A 132 1.19 10.27 -4.26
CA LEU A 132 2.13 9.34 -3.65
C LEU A 132 3.22 9.02 -4.66
N LYS A 133 4.48 9.19 -4.27
CA LYS A 133 5.65 8.84 -5.07
C LYS A 133 6.37 7.66 -4.42
N VAL A 134 6.53 6.57 -5.17
CA VAL A 134 7.30 5.40 -4.77
C VAL A 134 8.55 5.36 -5.66
N GLY A 135 9.66 5.82 -5.09
CA GLY A 135 10.88 6.12 -5.82
C GLY A 135 10.87 7.53 -6.37
N TYR A 136 11.10 8.54 -5.52
CA TYR A 136 11.15 9.93 -5.99
C TYR A 136 12.51 10.26 -6.62
N GLN A 137 13.62 10.21 -5.88
CA GLN A 137 14.97 10.45 -6.43
C GLN A 137 15.98 9.38 -6.04
N SER A 138 15.55 8.39 -5.26
CA SER A 138 16.25 7.16 -4.94
C SER A 138 15.22 6.02 -4.94
N GLN A 139 15.63 4.81 -4.54
CA GLN A 139 14.75 3.66 -4.45
C GLN A 139 13.66 3.88 -3.39
N GLY A 140 12.41 3.66 -3.78
CA GLY A 140 11.28 3.58 -2.85
C GLY A 140 10.67 2.19 -2.86
N ILE A 141 10.45 1.63 -1.68
CA ILE A 141 9.79 0.34 -1.50
C ILE A 141 8.52 0.56 -0.70
N MET A 142 7.41 0.06 -1.22
CA MET A 142 6.12 0.16 -0.55
C MET A 142 5.46 -1.21 -0.47
N THR A 143 5.01 -1.57 0.73
CA THR A 143 4.24 -2.79 0.99
C THR A 143 2.89 -2.44 1.60
N VAL A 144 1.83 -3.00 1.04
CA VAL A 144 0.47 -2.92 1.59
C VAL A 144 0.02 -4.34 1.93
N HIS A 145 -0.06 -4.67 3.22
CA HIS A 145 -0.41 -6.02 3.70
C HIS A 145 -1.68 -5.98 4.56
N GLY A 146 -2.83 -6.13 3.93
CA GLY A 146 -4.14 -6.03 4.60
C GLY A 146 -4.44 -4.65 5.19
N GLY A 147 -3.78 -3.60 4.70
CA GLY A 147 -4.11 -2.20 4.97
C GLY A 147 -4.71 -1.53 3.73
N ASP A 148 -5.10 -0.27 3.87
CA ASP A 148 -5.76 0.51 2.82
C ASP A 148 -4.97 1.77 2.48
N VAL A 149 -4.71 1.98 1.18
CA VAL A 149 -4.06 3.19 0.68
C VAL A 149 -4.94 3.87 -0.34
N SER A 150 -5.14 5.17 -0.19
CA SER A 150 -5.77 6.02 -1.20
C SER A 150 -4.85 7.16 -1.56
N ALA A 151 -4.67 7.40 -2.85
CA ALA A 151 -3.84 8.48 -3.35
C ALA A 151 -4.55 9.25 -4.46
N GLY A 152 -4.33 10.57 -4.54
CA GLY A 152 -4.72 11.35 -5.72
C GLY A 152 -4.15 10.72 -7.00
N ARG A 153 -2.84 10.47 -7.02
CA ARG A 153 -2.15 9.67 -8.05
C ARG A 153 -0.98 8.93 -7.42
N ILE A 154 -0.57 7.83 -8.04
CA ILE A 154 0.67 7.13 -7.68
C ILE A 154 1.69 7.37 -8.79
N ARG A 155 2.93 7.70 -8.43
CA ARG A 155 4.05 7.79 -9.36
C ARG A 155 5.15 6.82 -8.94
N MET A 156 5.53 5.94 -9.83
CA MET A 156 6.63 5.00 -9.69
C MET A 156 7.86 5.56 -10.42
N ASN A 157 9.00 5.66 -9.72
CA ASN A 157 10.25 6.22 -10.27
C ASN A 157 10.10 7.62 -10.91
N ASP A 158 9.59 8.59 -10.15
CA ASP A 158 9.32 9.97 -10.59
C ASP A 158 10.59 10.77 -10.97
N SER A 159 11.80 10.21 -10.80
CA SER A 159 13.06 10.80 -11.26
C SER A 159 14.04 9.76 -11.83
N PHE A 160 14.94 10.24 -12.68
CA PHE A 160 15.96 9.47 -13.40
C PHE A 160 16.94 8.66 -12.51
N ASN A 161 17.02 8.94 -11.22
CA ASN A 161 17.92 8.25 -10.29
C ASN A 161 17.21 7.13 -9.50
N ALA A 162 15.88 7.05 -9.54
CA ALA A 162 15.14 5.99 -8.88
C ALA A 162 15.18 4.73 -9.75
N GLU A 163 15.79 3.66 -9.26
CA GLU A 163 15.85 2.35 -9.93
C GLU A 163 15.39 1.26 -8.96
N GLY A 164 14.60 0.31 -9.46
CA GLY A 164 14.16 -0.84 -8.68
C GLY A 164 13.15 -0.51 -7.59
N SER A 165 12.39 0.58 -7.73
CA SER A 165 11.29 0.89 -6.80
C SER A 165 10.15 -0.10 -7.01
N SER A 166 9.47 -0.46 -5.92
CA SER A 166 8.46 -1.50 -5.92
C SER A 166 7.25 -1.15 -5.07
N LEU A 167 6.09 -1.59 -5.53
CA LEU A 167 4.84 -1.60 -4.79
C LEU A 167 4.31 -3.04 -4.72
N THR A 168 4.18 -3.58 -3.52
CA THR A 168 3.69 -4.93 -3.28
C THR A 168 2.40 -4.88 -2.46
N ILE A 169 1.34 -5.51 -2.97
CA ILE A 169 0.02 -5.56 -2.34
C ILE A 169 -0.32 -7.01 -2.02
N THR A 170 -0.52 -7.29 -0.73
CA THR A 170 -0.79 -8.64 -0.19
C THR A 170 -1.80 -8.59 0.96
N GLY A 171 -2.19 -9.75 1.49
CA GLY A 171 -3.03 -9.90 2.68
C GLY A 171 -4.39 -9.25 2.55
N SER A 172 -4.95 -9.22 1.33
CA SER A 172 -6.18 -8.47 1.00
C SER A 172 -6.06 -6.96 1.19
N GLY A 173 -4.86 -6.40 1.08
CA GLY A 173 -4.64 -4.95 1.09
C GLY A 173 -5.25 -4.27 -0.13
N THR A 174 -5.63 -3.01 0.01
CA THR A 174 -6.24 -2.20 -1.04
C THR A 174 -5.39 -0.99 -1.38
N VAL A 175 -5.21 -0.72 -2.67
CA VAL A 175 -4.62 0.53 -3.17
C VAL A 175 -5.58 1.18 -4.15
N SER A 176 -5.91 2.44 -3.94
CA SER A 176 -6.76 3.22 -4.84
C SER A 176 -6.07 4.49 -5.31
N ALA A 177 -6.15 4.79 -6.61
CA ALA A 177 -5.59 6.00 -7.20
C ALA A 177 -6.44 6.55 -8.35
N SER A 178 -6.35 7.84 -8.67
CA SER A 178 -6.98 8.33 -9.92
C SER A 178 -6.20 7.90 -11.16
N ALA A 179 -4.88 7.71 -11.03
CA ALA A 179 -4.01 7.15 -12.06
C ALA A 179 -2.70 6.66 -11.43
N ILE A 180 -2.05 5.72 -12.11
CA ILE A 180 -0.69 5.28 -11.82
C ILE A 180 0.21 5.73 -12.96
N TYR A 181 1.32 6.37 -12.61
CA TYR A 181 2.34 6.78 -13.53
C TYR A 181 3.62 6.00 -13.26
N HIS A 182 4.34 5.68 -14.32
CA HIS A 182 5.72 5.25 -14.29
C HIS A 182 6.53 6.21 -15.15
N ASP A 183 7.55 6.83 -14.58
CA ASP A 183 8.28 7.87 -15.30
C ASP A 183 9.63 7.39 -15.84
N ASN A 184 10.44 6.67 -15.06
CA ASN A 184 11.84 6.34 -15.43
C ASN A 184 12.32 4.95 -14.98
N ASN A 185 13.40 4.47 -15.60
CA ASN A 185 14.13 3.25 -15.23
C ASN A 185 13.21 2.02 -15.05
N SER A 186 13.62 1.04 -14.25
CA SER A 186 12.78 -0.13 -13.97
C SER A 186 12.05 0.02 -12.64
N SER A 187 10.75 -0.26 -12.62
CA SER A 187 9.95 -0.40 -11.39
C SER A 187 8.94 -1.54 -11.53
N SER A 188 8.38 -1.96 -10.40
CA SER A 188 7.36 -3.02 -10.40
C SER A 188 6.19 -2.74 -9.47
N MET A 189 5.03 -3.27 -9.86
CA MET A 189 3.86 -3.43 -9.03
C MET A 189 3.51 -4.91 -8.98
N THR A 190 3.29 -5.47 -7.79
CA THR A 190 2.90 -6.88 -7.61
C THR A 190 1.67 -6.95 -6.71
N ILE A 191 0.61 -7.58 -7.21
CA ILE A 191 -0.69 -7.73 -6.54
C ILE A 191 -0.91 -9.22 -6.31
N GLU A 192 -0.50 -9.79 -5.18
CA GLU A 192 -0.55 -11.25 -4.99
C GLU A 192 -1.97 -11.74 -4.65
N ASP A 193 -2.57 -11.13 -3.63
CA ASP A 193 -3.91 -11.41 -3.11
C ASP A 193 -4.62 -10.13 -2.61
N GLY A 194 -4.21 -8.98 -3.14
CA GLY A 194 -4.77 -7.66 -2.86
C GLY A 194 -5.56 -7.06 -4.03
N ILE A 195 -5.95 -5.81 -3.88
CA ILE A 195 -6.77 -5.08 -4.86
C ILE A 195 -6.10 -3.75 -5.21
N VAL A 196 -6.03 -3.45 -6.50
CA VAL A 196 -5.67 -2.12 -7.00
C VAL A 196 -6.83 -1.57 -7.83
N ASP A 197 -7.35 -0.40 -7.46
CA ASP A 197 -8.33 0.37 -8.24
C ASP A 197 -7.67 1.67 -8.74
N ALA A 198 -7.47 1.78 -10.05
CA ALA A 198 -6.89 2.96 -10.68
C ALA A 198 -7.79 3.49 -11.81
N GLY A 199 -7.63 4.76 -12.19
CA GLY A 199 -8.27 5.26 -13.41
C GLY A 199 -7.58 4.74 -14.68
N ASN A 200 -6.30 5.07 -14.83
CA ASN A 200 -5.44 4.64 -15.93
C ASN A 200 -4.02 4.33 -15.45
N ILE A 201 -3.25 3.66 -16.31
CA ILE A 201 -1.81 3.46 -16.14
C ILE A 201 -1.07 4.11 -17.30
N TYR A 202 -0.06 4.90 -16.98
CA TYR A 202 0.79 5.58 -17.96
C TYR A 202 2.26 5.28 -17.69
N ALA A 203 3.01 4.85 -18.71
CA ALA A 203 4.46 4.73 -18.66
C ALA A 203 5.10 5.72 -19.63
N TYR A 204 6.10 6.49 -19.18
CA TYR A 204 6.76 7.50 -20.01
C TYR A 204 8.16 7.08 -20.48
N GLU A 205 8.99 6.51 -19.62
CA GLU A 205 10.31 5.96 -19.97
C GLU A 205 10.54 4.69 -19.16
N GLY A 206 11.53 3.88 -19.54
CA GLY A 206 11.92 2.71 -18.75
C GLY A 206 10.99 1.51 -18.89
N THR A 207 10.95 0.66 -17.86
CA THR A 207 10.15 -0.57 -17.84
C THR A 207 9.30 -0.63 -16.58
N PHE A 208 7.99 -0.68 -16.77
CA PHE A 208 7.05 -0.92 -15.70
C PHE A 208 6.55 -2.36 -15.75
N THR A 209 6.82 -3.15 -14.71
CA THR A 209 6.33 -4.52 -14.61
C THR A 209 5.17 -4.61 -13.65
N ILE A 210 4.05 -5.15 -14.10
CA ILE A 210 2.84 -5.36 -13.33
C ILE A 210 2.60 -6.86 -13.23
N ASN A 211 2.60 -7.40 -12.02
CA ASN A 211 2.35 -8.81 -11.75
C ASN A 211 1.02 -8.95 -11.01
N VAL A 212 0.09 -9.77 -11.53
CA VAL A 212 -1.20 -10.07 -10.89
C VAL A 212 -1.25 -11.54 -10.49
N GLY A 213 -1.36 -11.78 -9.19
CA GLY A 213 -1.39 -13.09 -8.55
C GLY A 213 -2.75 -13.76 -8.59
N LEU A 214 -2.79 -15.02 -8.15
CA LEU A 214 -3.97 -15.89 -8.20
C LEU A 214 -5.24 -15.29 -7.57
N SER A 215 -5.09 -14.48 -6.53
CA SER A 215 -6.21 -13.83 -5.83
C SER A 215 -6.12 -12.30 -5.90
N GLY A 216 -5.20 -11.79 -6.70
CA GLY A 216 -5.03 -10.37 -6.94
C GLY A 216 -6.04 -9.84 -7.95
N SER A 217 -6.38 -8.57 -7.82
CA SER A 217 -7.23 -7.86 -8.77
C SER A 217 -6.63 -6.51 -9.15
N LEU A 218 -6.71 -6.18 -10.44
CA LEU A 218 -6.37 -4.87 -10.99
C LEU A 218 -7.58 -4.32 -11.74
N ALA A 219 -8.23 -3.31 -11.18
CA ALA A 219 -9.33 -2.57 -11.77
C ALA A 219 -8.88 -1.25 -12.38
N LEU A 220 -9.34 -0.99 -13.61
CA LEU A 220 -9.17 0.28 -14.31
C LEU A 220 -10.56 0.88 -14.60
N LYS A 221 -10.85 2.09 -14.09
CA LYS A 221 -12.20 2.70 -14.08
C LYS A 221 -12.91 2.80 -15.43
N TRP A 222 -12.15 2.80 -16.52
CA TRP A 222 -12.67 2.88 -17.89
C TRP A 222 -12.27 1.68 -18.75
N GLY A 223 -11.81 0.60 -18.12
CA GLY A 223 -11.67 -0.69 -18.79
C GLY A 223 -13.04 -1.21 -19.26
N GLY A 224 -13.04 -1.93 -20.37
CA GLY A 224 -14.25 -2.61 -20.85
C GLY A 224 -14.33 -4.05 -20.32
N ASP A 225 -15.10 -4.88 -21.02
CA ASP A 225 -15.39 -6.26 -20.65
C ASP A 225 -14.50 -7.26 -21.43
N ASP A 226 -13.34 -6.81 -21.90
CA ASP A 226 -12.35 -7.66 -22.57
C ASP A 226 -10.91 -7.12 -22.40
N MET A 227 -9.91 -7.99 -22.57
CA MET A 227 -8.50 -7.63 -22.45
C MET A 227 -8.10 -6.50 -23.40
N SER A 228 -8.65 -6.44 -24.62
CA SER A 228 -8.30 -5.38 -25.57
C SER A 228 -8.70 -3.98 -25.08
N SER A 229 -9.87 -3.86 -24.47
CA SER A 229 -10.41 -2.62 -23.92
C SER A 229 -9.76 -2.27 -22.57
N PHE A 230 -9.42 -3.28 -21.77
CA PHE A 230 -8.60 -3.10 -20.58
C PHE A 230 -7.23 -2.51 -20.90
N LEU A 231 -6.51 -3.10 -21.87
CA LEU A 231 -5.21 -2.59 -22.33
C LEU A 231 -5.30 -1.22 -22.96
N GLY A 232 -6.46 -0.84 -23.53
CA GLY A 232 -6.70 0.52 -24.02
C GLY A 232 -6.64 1.61 -22.95
N ASN A 233 -6.56 1.25 -21.67
CA ASN A 233 -6.39 2.16 -20.53
C ASN A 233 -4.96 2.15 -19.95
N ILE A 234 -4.04 1.46 -20.63
CA ILE A 234 -2.63 1.32 -20.29
C ILE A 234 -1.82 1.87 -21.46
N ASP A 235 -1.22 3.04 -21.29
CA ASP A 235 -0.45 3.71 -22.35
C ASP A 235 1.04 3.72 -22.05
N ALA A 236 1.83 3.39 -23.07
CA ALA A 236 3.29 3.51 -23.07
C ALA A 236 3.74 4.60 -24.04
N PHE A 237 4.54 5.56 -23.56
CA PHE A 237 5.13 6.67 -24.32
C PHE A 237 6.66 6.55 -24.36
N ASN A 238 7.32 7.38 -25.18
CA ASN A 238 8.78 7.54 -25.31
C ASN A 238 9.63 6.26 -25.11
N ASP A 239 9.31 5.21 -25.88
CA ASP A 239 10.01 3.91 -25.85
C ASP A 239 9.95 3.15 -24.51
N SER A 240 9.03 3.54 -23.62
CA SER A 240 8.74 2.77 -22.41
C SER A 240 8.15 1.40 -22.72
N THR A 241 8.35 0.47 -21.80
CA THR A 241 7.81 -0.89 -21.86
C THR A 241 6.91 -1.13 -20.66
N ILE A 242 5.72 -1.69 -20.91
CA ILE A 242 4.84 -2.20 -19.85
C ILE A 242 4.78 -3.72 -20.01
N ASN A 243 5.20 -4.43 -18.97
CA ASN A 243 5.09 -5.88 -18.89
C ASN A 243 3.91 -6.22 -17.97
N LEU A 244 2.82 -6.74 -18.53
CA LEU A 244 1.71 -7.26 -17.74
C LEU A 244 1.84 -8.78 -17.65
N ASN A 245 2.13 -9.26 -16.44
CA ASN A 245 2.28 -10.67 -16.15
C ASN A 245 1.20 -11.16 -15.20
N LEU A 246 0.71 -12.36 -15.46
CA LEU A 246 -0.34 -13.03 -14.70
C LEU A 246 0.21 -14.33 -14.13
N TRP A 247 -0.27 -14.72 -12.96
CA TRP A 247 0.10 -15.98 -12.32
C TRP A 247 -0.56 -17.17 -13.01
N ASP A 248 0.24 -18.12 -13.50
CA ASP A 248 -0.24 -19.32 -14.20
C ASP A 248 -0.45 -20.55 -13.30
N GLY A 249 -0.22 -20.40 -11.99
CA GLY A 249 -0.18 -21.50 -11.03
C GLY A 249 1.23 -21.85 -10.55
N SER A 250 2.26 -21.42 -11.27
CA SER A 250 3.67 -21.74 -10.99
C SER A 250 4.62 -20.54 -11.06
N ASP A 251 4.40 -19.61 -11.98
CA ASP A 251 5.20 -18.41 -12.18
C ASP A 251 4.36 -17.25 -12.74
N TYR A 252 4.93 -16.05 -12.78
CA TYR A 252 4.38 -14.91 -13.50
C TYR A 252 4.79 -14.98 -14.97
N VAL A 253 3.80 -15.09 -15.85
CA VAL A 253 3.99 -15.16 -17.30
C VAL A 253 3.28 -14.01 -18.00
N ASP A 254 3.76 -13.61 -19.17
CA ASP A 254 3.10 -12.59 -20.00
C ASP A 254 1.63 -12.97 -20.25
N TYR A 255 0.71 -12.03 -20.06
CA TYR A 255 -0.73 -12.27 -20.21
C TYR A 255 -1.11 -12.87 -21.58
N SER A 256 -0.34 -12.58 -22.64
CA SER A 256 -0.57 -13.08 -24.00
C SER A 256 -0.27 -14.58 -24.17
N ALA A 257 0.41 -15.19 -23.20
CA ALA A 257 0.61 -16.64 -23.14
C ALA A 257 -0.61 -17.38 -22.56
N LEU A 258 -1.57 -16.64 -21.98
CA LEU A 258 -2.77 -17.16 -21.32
C LEU A 258 -4.03 -16.88 -22.16
N THR A 259 -5.12 -17.57 -21.81
CA THR A 259 -6.41 -17.51 -22.51
C THR A 259 -7.47 -16.82 -21.63
N GLU A 260 -8.06 -15.75 -22.15
CA GLU A 260 -9.20 -15.06 -21.53
C GLU A 260 -10.41 -16.01 -21.38
N ASP A 261 -11.18 -15.83 -20.31
CA ASP A 261 -12.28 -16.67 -19.82
C ASP A 261 -11.90 -18.11 -19.42
N VAL A 262 -10.60 -18.45 -19.45
CA VAL A 262 -10.08 -19.75 -19.05
C VAL A 262 -9.07 -19.60 -17.91
N ASP A 263 -8.06 -18.75 -18.11
CA ASP A 263 -6.96 -18.52 -17.18
C ASP A 263 -7.15 -17.19 -16.42
N TYR A 264 -7.70 -16.18 -17.09
CA TYR A 264 -8.05 -14.88 -16.52
C TYR A 264 -9.35 -14.37 -17.14
N GLN A 265 -9.96 -13.37 -16.51
CA GLN A 265 -11.14 -12.68 -17.05
C GLN A 265 -10.99 -11.17 -16.87
N VAL A 266 -11.57 -10.43 -17.80
CA VAL A 266 -11.79 -8.98 -17.67
C VAL A 266 -13.30 -8.73 -17.68
N ASP A 267 -13.81 -8.10 -16.63
CA ASP A 267 -15.22 -7.74 -16.53
C ASP A 267 -15.35 -6.36 -15.88
N GLY A 268 -16.07 -5.42 -16.51
CA GLY A 268 -16.24 -4.07 -15.98
C GLY A 268 -14.93 -3.31 -15.73
N GLY A 269 -13.88 -3.60 -16.49
CA GLY A 269 -12.54 -3.04 -16.33
C GLY A 269 -11.69 -3.66 -15.22
N GLU A 270 -12.15 -4.75 -14.60
CA GLU A 270 -11.42 -5.50 -13.58
C GLU A 270 -10.77 -6.76 -14.16
N LEU A 271 -9.44 -6.84 -14.05
CA LEU A 271 -8.66 -8.02 -14.40
C LEU A 271 -8.48 -8.94 -13.18
N THR A 272 -8.89 -10.19 -13.31
CA THR A 272 -8.79 -11.23 -12.26
C THR A 272 -8.35 -12.57 -12.85
N ILE A 273 -7.71 -13.41 -12.04
CA ILE A 273 -7.33 -14.78 -12.43
C ILE A 273 -8.52 -15.72 -12.21
N VAL A 274 -8.82 -16.59 -13.18
CA VAL A 274 -9.87 -17.59 -13.07
C VAL A 274 -9.32 -18.80 -12.31
N PRO A 275 -9.88 -19.17 -11.15
CA PRO A 275 -9.40 -20.34 -10.41
C PRO A 275 -9.64 -21.62 -11.22
N GLU A 276 -8.65 -22.51 -11.27
CA GLU A 276 -8.82 -23.80 -11.93
C GLU A 276 -10.05 -24.57 -11.37
N PRO A 277 -10.86 -25.22 -12.22
CA PRO A 277 -12.04 -25.97 -11.80
C PRO A 277 -11.78 -27.06 -10.74
N ALA A 278 -10.56 -27.60 -10.68
CA ALA A 278 -10.17 -28.59 -9.68
C ALA A 278 -10.09 -28.00 -8.26
N THR A 279 -9.68 -26.74 -8.12
CA THR A 279 -9.63 -25.99 -6.86
C THR A 279 -11.03 -25.81 -6.27
N MET A 280 -12.02 -25.54 -7.12
CA MET A 280 -13.44 -25.45 -6.75
C MET A 280 -14.01 -26.81 -6.33
N ALA A 281 -13.62 -27.89 -7.00
CA ALA A 281 -14.07 -29.23 -6.66
C ALA A 281 -13.51 -29.72 -5.31
N LEU A 282 -12.28 -29.33 -4.93
CA LEU A 282 -11.67 -29.70 -3.65
C LEU A 282 -12.36 -29.02 -2.45
N LEU A 283 -12.75 -27.73 -2.60
CA LEU A 283 -13.55 -27.00 -1.60
C LEU A 283 -14.94 -27.64 -1.42
N GLY A 284 -15.57 -28.11 -2.49
CA GLY A 284 -16.84 -28.83 -2.44
C GLY A 284 -16.74 -30.24 -1.82
N LEU A 285 -15.62 -30.94 -2.02
CA LEU A 285 -15.42 -32.30 -1.51
C LEU A 285 -14.93 -32.35 -0.05
N GLY A 286 -14.27 -31.30 0.45
CA GLY A 286 -13.82 -31.20 1.84
C GLY A 286 -14.95 -31.16 2.88
N GLY A 287 -16.16 -30.75 2.48
CA GLY A 287 -17.37 -30.76 3.31
C GLY A 287 -18.14 -32.10 3.30
N LEU A 288 -17.75 -33.05 2.44
CA LEU A 288 -18.52 -34.27 2.17
C LEU A 288 -17.99 -35.54 2.86
N PHE A 289 -17.23 -35.40 3.96
CA PHE A 289 -16.95 -36.56 4.82
C PHE A 289 -18.14 -36.85 5.74
N ILE A 290 -19.05 -37.66 5.21
CA ILE A 290 -20.13 -38.33 5.95
C ILE A 290 -19.50 -39.08 7.14
N ARG A 291 -19.73 -38.58 8.36
CA ARG A 291 -19.41 -39.27 9.60
C ARG A 291 -20.30 -40.51 9.69
N ARG A 292 -19.78 -41.69 9.32
CA ARG A 292 -20.46 -42.97 9.52
C ARG A 292 -20.65 -43.22 11.01
N ARG A 293 -21.85 -42.92 11.54
CA ARG A 293 -22.24 -43.23 12.93
C ARG A 293 -22.47 -44.74 13.01
N ARG A 294 -21.63 -45.47 13.75
CA ARG A 294 -21.89 -46.86 14.11
C ARG A 294 -23.08 -46.88 15.08
N THR A 295 -24.14 -47.58 14.70
CA THR A 295 -25.15 -48.16 15.60
C THR A 295 -24.59 -49.42 16.24
#